data_AF-A0A2G8LF00-F1
#
_entry.id   AF-A0A2G8LF00-F1
#
_cell.length_a   1.000
_cell.length_b   1.000
_cell.length_c   1.000
_cell.angle_alpha   90.00
_cell.angle_beta   90.00
_cell.angle_gamma   90.00
#
_symmetry.space_group_name_H-M   'P 1'
#
loop_
_entity.id
_entity.type
_entity.pdbx_description
1 polymer ?
#
loop_
_entity_poly.entity_id
_entity_poly.type
_entity_poly.pdbx_seq_one_letter_code
_entity_poly.pdbx_strand_id
1 'polypeptide(L)'
;MTDMLNMGIRGVELDNWFCLGRMRLAHLAENFRMNCQDDDKLFTDGIKEIADWLNIESNAQEIIRIYLNEKSDQGYDQLVNGPINTYLGGRVLTPRDLNETYHGTWPTLRQMKKDGKNVVIATASSGDTPDKVFTHGDLFIHKIYWTDRPIKEFTPYPEFLDYDGPTRVGVITDLSDMMKCRIEFPACDHVNPELIKTAVYTWAESEPSVPLTRNSCVMISSEDNRWYVEGCEEEMHYACQNANDPNDWIMSESRGPYTITEIVCPPSYKFSVPHNGYRHQKLIEAANGTSVWINYSPWLPGYDDPGQEALTTEDPSDATDMQLSIMVRLLFAVILATTLITY
;
A
#
# COMPACT_ATOMS: atom_id res chain seq x y z
N MET A 1 2.54 8.95 14.81
CA MET A 1 2.40 7.94 13.74
C MET A 1 1.07 8.09 13.02
N THR A 2 -0.01 8.42 13.73
CA THR A 2 -1.33 8.78 13.18
C THR A 2 -1.24 9.77 12.03
N ASP A 3 -0.42 10.82 12.16
CA ASP A 3 -0.23 11.80 11.08
C ASP A 3 0.33 11.15 9.81
N MET A 4 1.31 10.25 9.92
CA MET A 4 1.83 9.48 8.79
C MET A 4 0.71 8.66 8.12
N LEU A 5 -0.11 7.99 8.93
CA LEU A 5 -1.24 7.19 8.44
C LEU A 5 -2.30 8.07 7.74
N ASN A 6 -2.62 9.23 8.30
CA ASN A 6 -3.54 10.19 7.70
C ASN A 6 -3.01 10.76 6.38
N MET A 7 -1.68 10.86 6.22
CA MET A 7 -1.02 11.28 4.98
C MET A 7 -0.94 10.18 3.91
N GLY A 8 -1.49 9.00 4.17
CA GLY A 8 -1.50 7.89 3.21
C GLY A 8 -0.34 6.90 3.35
N ILE A 9 0.54 7.06 4.35
CA ILE A 9 1.57 6.05 4.63
C ILE A 9 0.89 4.78 5.12
N ARG A 10 1.29 3.65 4.53
CA ARG A 10 0.79 2.31 4.88
C ARG A 10 1.90 1.33 5.26
N GLY A 11 3.16 1.75 5.13
CA GLY A 11 4.33 1.02 5.64
C GLY A 11 5.01 1.86 6.71
N VAL A 12 5.15 1.33 7.92
CA VAL A 12 5.85 1.99 9.03
C VAL A 12 6.95 1.08 9.55
N GLU A 13 8.09 1.67 9.89
CA GLU A 13 9.20 1.01 10.59
C GLU A 13 9.18 1.39 12.06
N LEU A 14 9.38 0.40 12.93
CA LEU A 14 9.44 0.57 14.37
C LEU A 14 10.74 -0.07 14.89
N ASP A 15 11.59 0.75 15.50
CA ASP A 15 12.76 0.28 16.25
C ASP A 15 12.35 -0.05 17.69
N ASN A 16 12.10 -1.33 17.97
CA ASN A 16 11.78 -1.76 19.33
C ASN A 16 13.06 -1.95 20.17
N TRP A 17 13.18 -1.20 21.26
CA TRP A 17 14.31 -1.33 22.19
C TRP A 17 13.86 -1.42 23.65
N PHE A 18 14.42 -2.37 24.38
CA PHE A 18 14.22 -2.55 25.81
C PHE A 18 15.23 -1.73 26.58
N CYS A 19 14.73 -0.73 27.30
CA CYS A 19 15.52 0.16 28.11
C CYS A 19 14.65 0.76 29.21
N LEU A 20 15.29 1.11 30.33
CA LEU A 20 14.61 1.72 31.49
C LEU A 20 13.42 0.86 31.98
N GLY A 21 13.56 -0.47 31.85
CA GLY A 21 12.58 -1.47 32.30
C GLY A 21 11.32 -1.57 31.43
N ARG A 22 11.31 -1.02 30.21
CA ARG A 22 10.17 -1.02 29.27
C ARG A 22 10.65 -1.24 27.84
N MET A 23 9.75 -1.75 26.98
CA MET A 23 9.96 -1.78 25.53
C MET A 23 9.49 -0.46 24.93
N ARG A 24 10.40 0.25 24.25
CA ARG A 24 10.23 1.60 23.71
C ARG A 24 10.50 1.62 22.21
N LEU A 25 10.05 2.67 21.56
CA LEU A 25 10.39 3.03 20.20
C LEU A 25 11.59 3.97 20.24
N ALA A 26 12.78 3.45 19.95
CA ALA A 26 14.03 4.20 20.05
C ALA A 26 15.05 3.68 19.03
N HIS A 27 15.68 4.59 18.29
CA HIS A 27 16.73 4.24 17.33
C HIS A 27 18.08 4.09 18.05
N LEU A 28 18.56 2.85 18.21
CA LEU A 28 19.80 2.52 18.91
C LEU A 28 20.63 1.49 18.14
N ALA A 29 21.95 1.54 18.32
CA ALA A 29 22.88 0.53 17.80
C ALA A 29 23.44 -0.32 18.96
N GLU A 30 23.90 -1.55 18.67
CA GLU A 30 24.42 -2.47 19.69
C GLU A 30 25.53 -1.84 20.57
N ASN A 31 26.34 -0.95 19.98
CA ASN A 31 27.46 -0.27 20.64
C ASN A 31 27.12 1.14 21.17
N PHE A 32 25.94 1.69 20.85
CA PHE A 32 25.48 3.01 21.27
C PHE A 32 24.13 2.91 21.95
N ARG A 33 24.13 2.62 23.25
CA ARG A 33 22.94 2.66 24.11
C ARG A 33 22.58 4.09 24.59
N MET A 34 23.15 5.14 24.01
CA MET A 34 23.11 6.48 24.61
C MET A 34 21.82 7.29 24.38
N ASN A 35 20.84 6.79 23.62
CA ASN A 35 19.69 7.62 23.23
C ASN A 35 18.31 7.12 23.68
N CYS A 36 18.20 6.02 24.44
CA CYS A 36 16.89 5.69 25.02
C CYS A 36 16.60 6.59 26.23
N GLN A 37 15.54 7.37 26.12
CA GLN A 37 15.05 8.30 27.13
C GLN A 37 13.79 7.78 27.82
N ASP A 38 13.49 8.32 28.99
CA ASP A 38 12.29 7.95 29.73
C ASP A 38 10.99 8.43 29.05
N ASP A 39 11.09 9.46 28.21
CA ASP A 39 10.00 10.04 27.41
C ASP A 39 9.89 9.47 25.99
N ASP A 40 10.80 8.57 25.58
CA ASP A 40 10.62 7.83 24.34
C ASP A 40 9.31 7.04 24.37
N LYS A 41 8.59 7.08 23.26
CA LYS A 41 7.29 6.44 23.15
C LYS A 41 7.38 4.95 23.46
N LEU A 42 6.46 4.43 24.27
CA LEU A 42 6.42 2.99 24.52
C LEU A 42 6.02 2.23 23.23
N PHE A 43 6.61 1.06 23.01
CA PHE A 43 6.22 0.18 21.90
C PHE A 43 4.73 -0.15 21.96
N THR A 44 4.20 -0.40 23.17
CA THR A 44 2.77 -0.64 23.38
C THR A 44 1.89 0.52 22.93
N ASP A 45 2.34 1.77 23.12
CA ASP A 45 1.57 2.95 22.72
C ASP A 45 1.64 3.17 21.21
N GLY A 46 2.74 2.79 20.57
CA GLY A 46 2.85 2.76 19.11
C GLY A 46 1.87 1.77 18.49
N ILE A 47 1.89 0.52 18.95
CA ILE A 47 0.96 -0.51 18.45
C ILE A 47 -0.50 -0.12 18.72
N LYS A 48 -0.80 0.42 19.91
CA LYS A 48 -2.14 0.92 20.23
C LYS A 48 -2.56 2.07 19.30
N GLU A 49 -1.67 3.01 18.99
CA GLU A 49 -1.98 4.14 18.10
C GLU A 49 -2.39 3.65 16.69
N ILE A 50 -1.69 2.65 16.13
CA ILE A 50 -2.07 2.04 14.84
C ILE A 50 -3.45 1.38 14.96
N ALA A 51 -3.69 0.63 16.04
CA ALA A 51 -4.95 -0.05 16.27
C ALA A 51 -6.13 0.92 16.41
N ASP A 52 -5.95 2.00 17.19
CA ASP A 52 -6.95 3.05 17.36
C ASP A 52 -7.30 3.70 16.02
N TRP A 53 -6.29 3.98 15.19
CA TRP A 53 -6.51 4.52 13.84
C TRP A 53 -7.29 3.57 12.93
N LEU A 54 -6.99 2.26 12.99
CA LEU A 54 -7.72 1.20 12.26
C LEU A 54 -9.12 0.91 12.82
N ASN A 55 -9.45 1.40 14.02
CA ASN A 55 -10.78 1.26 14.61
C ASN A 55 -11.72 2.40 14.17
N ILE A 56 -11.21 3.44 13.50
CA ILE A 56 -12.04 4.44 12.84
C ILE A 56 -12.72 3.76 11.63
N GLU A 57 -14.05 3.90 11.51
CA GLU A 57 -14.85 3.21 10.50
C GLU A 57 -14.33 3.43 9.07
N SER A 58 -13.96 4.67 8.72
CA SER A 58 -13.41 5.03 7.42
C SER A 58 -12.07 4.35 7.11
N ASN A 59 -11.34 3.92 8.13
CA ASN A 59 -9.99 3.34 8.02
C ASN A 59 -9.99 1.84 8.27
N ALA A 60 -11.13 1.24 8.64
CA ALA A 60 -11.20 -0.14 9.10
C ALA A 60 -10.76 -1.18 8.06
N GLN A 61 -10.75 -0.79 6.79
CA GLN A 61 -10.35 -1.61 5.64
C GLN A 61 -8.96 -1.25 5.10
N GLU A 62 -8.25 -0.32 5.74
CA GLU A 62 -6.90 0.07 5.35
C GLU A 62 -5.90 -1.04 5.69
N ILE A 63 -4.93 -1.26 4.81
CA ILE A 63 -3.88 -2.27 5.00
C ILE A 63 -2.63 -1.59 5.56
N ILE A 64 -2.12 -2.07 6.69
CA ILE A 64 -0.89 -1.58 7.30
C ILE A 64 0.19 -2.65 7.27
N ARG A 65 1.39 -2.29 6.81
CA ARG A 65 2.62 -3.05 6.98
C ARG A 65 3.45 -2.41 8.09
N ILE A 66 3.83 -3.22 9.07
CA ILE A 66 4.76 -2.85 10.14
C ILE A 66 6.05 -3.60 9.90
N TYR A 67 7.16 -2.89 9.78
CA TYR A 67 8.50 -3.43 9.78
C TYR A 67 9.10 -3.25 11.18
N LEU A 68 9.51 -4.35 11.80
CA LEU A 68 10.23 -4.32 13.07
C LEU A 68 11.72 -4.42 12.78
N ASN A 69 12.46 -3.40 13.19
CA ASN A 69 13.90 -3.29 12.98
C ASN A 69 14.65 -3.55 14.30
N GLU A 70 14.41 -4.71 14.89
CA GLU A 70 15.12 -5.12 16.09
C GLU A 70 16.58 -5.47 15.75
N LYS A 71 17.52 -4.75 16.37
CA LYS A 71 18.94 -4.92 16.08
C LYS A 71 19.59 -6.09 16.82
N SER A 72 19.02 -6.54 17.94
CA SER A 72 19.61 -7.60 18.78
C SER A 72 18.56 -8.39 19.56
N ASP A 73 18.89 -9.60 20.04
CA ASP A 73 17.99 -10.36 20.92
C ASP A 73 17.96 -9.72 22.31
N GLN A 74 16.82 -9.14 22.66
CA GLN A 74 16.64 -8.47 23.95
C GLN A 74 16.01 -9.40 25.01
N GLY A 75 15.53 -10.59 24.64
CA GLY A 75 14.95 -11.57 25.56
C GLY A 75 13.58 -11.23 26.14
N TYR A 76 12.86 -10.25 25.57
CA TYR A 76 11.58 -9.75 26.08
C TYR A 76 10.41 -9.97 25.11
N ASP A 77 10.28 -11.17 24.53
CA ASP A 77 9.25 -11.53 23.55
C ASP A 77 7.83 -11.13 23.97
N GLN A 78 7.49 -11.27 25.25
CA GLN A 78 6.15 -10.93 25.76
C GLN A 78 5.86 -9.44 25.69
N LEU A 79 6.88 -8.57 25.77
CA LEU A 79 6.71 -7.12 25.65
C LEU A 79 6.51 -6.67 24.20
N VAL A 80 6.82 -7.53 23.22
CA VAL A 80 6.53 -7.30 21.80
C VAL A 80 5.22 -7.98 21.39
N ASN A 81 5.08 -9.27 21.67
CA ASN A 81 3.89 -10.05 21.31
C ASN A 81 2.63 -9.61 22.08
N GLY A 82 2.76 -9.19 23.34
CA GLY A 82 1.64 -8.80 24.19
C GLY A 82 0.82 -7.64 23.62
N PRO A 83 1.44 -6.48 23.32
CA PRO A 83 0.75 -5.37 22.67
C PRO A 83 0.15 -5.72 21.30
N ILE A 84 0.87 -6.48 20.47
CA ILE A 84 0.35 -6.93 19.16
C ILE A 84 -0.93 -7.75 19.34
N ASN A 85 -0.89 -8.76 20.20
CA ASN A 85 -2.05 -9.60 20.49
C ASN A 85 -3.23 -8.79 21.05
N THR A 86 -2.95 -7.86 21.97
CA THR A 86 -3.97 -7.09 22.69
C THR A 86 -4.71 -6.10 21.77
N TYR A 87 -3.97 -5.38 20.93
CA TYR A 87 -4.55 -4.25 20.17
C TYR A 87 -4.82 -4.59 18.70
N LEU A 88 -4.01 -5.44 18.07
CA LEU A 88 -4.15 -5.81 16.66
C LEU A 88 -4.79 -7.20 16.52
N GLY A 89 -4.36 -8.17 17.34
CA GLY A 89 -4.96 -9.49 17.47
C GLY A 89 -5.29 -10.15 16.12
N GLY A 90 -6.58 -10.45 15.91
CA GLY A 90 -7.07 -11.14 14.71
C GLY A 90 -6.85 -10.40 13.39
N ARG A 91 -6.58 -9.08 13.42
CA ARG A 91 -6.29 -8.27 12.21
C ARG A 91 -4.96 -8.62 11.56
N VAL A 92 -4.05 -9.22 12.32
CA VAL A 92 -2.71 -9.59 11.82
C VAL A 92 -2.82 -10.85 10.97
N LEU A 93 -2.28 -10.78 9.74
CA LEU A 93 -1.96 -11.97 8.95
C LEU A 93 -0.71 -12.59 9.58
N THR A 94 -0.88 -13.69 10.32
CA THR A 94 0.22 -14.36 11.04
C THR A 94 0.96 -15.36 10.14
N PRO A 95 2.18 -15.80 10.53
CA PRO A 95 2.86 -16.92 9.87
C PRO A 95 2.01 -18.19 9.83
N ARG A 96 1.24 -18.44 10.89
CA ARG A 96 0.29 -19.55 10.96
C ARG A 96 -0.84 -19.41 9.93
N ASP A 97 -1.45 -18.23 9.82
CA ASP A 97 -2.48 -17.98 8.80
C ASP A 97 -1.93 -18.23 7.39
N LEU A 98 -0.73 -17.71 7.10
CA LEU A 98 -0.07 -17.88 5.80
C LEU A 98 0.12 -19.37 5.46
N ASN A 99 0.56 -20.17 6.42
CA ASN A 99 0.81 -21.60 6.20
C ASN A 99 -0.48 -22.44 6.15
N GLU A 100 -1.38 -22.27 7.13
CA GLU A 100 -2.56 -23.13 7.29
C GLU A 100 -3.71 -22.72 6.38
N THR A 101 -3.97 -21.42 6.23
CA THR A 101 -5.12 -20.88 5.47
C THR A 101 -4.75 -20.62 4.02
N TYR A 102 -3.57 -20.07 3.77
CA TYR A 102 -3.15 -19.65 2.42
C TYR A 102 -2.10 -20.58 1.79
N HIS A 103 -1.80 -21.71 2.43
CA HIS A 103 -0.89 -22.74 1.90
C HIS A 103 0.48 -22.21 1.48
N GLY A 104 1.02 -21.26 2.25
CA GLY A 104 2.31 -20.62 2.00
C GLY A 104 2.29 -19.54 0.91
N THR A 105 1.15 -19.26 0.29
CA THR A 105 1.00 -18.23 -0.75
C THR A 105 0.48 -16.94 -0.14
N TRP A 106 1.13 -15.82 -0.42
CA TRP A 106 0.65 -14.53 0.08
C TRP A 106 -0.71 -14.18 -0.53
N PRO A 107 -1.74 -13.90 0.29
CA PRO A 107 -3.04 -13.46 -0.22
C PRO A 107 -2.96 -12.09 -0.88
N THR A 108 -3.89 -11.82 -1.80
CA THR A 108 -4.09 -10.46 -2.30
C THR A 108 -4.64 -9.55 -1.20
N LEU A 109 -4.42 -8.24 -1.32
CA LEU A 109 -5.00 -7.27 -0.37
C LEU A 109 -6.53 -7.36 -0.30
N ARG A 110 -7.20 -7.74 -1.40
CA ARG A 110 -8.65 -7.97 -1.42
C ARG A 110 -9.03 -9.18 -0.57
N GLN A 111 -8.31 -10.28 -0.72
CA GLN A 111 -8.55 -11.49 0.05
C GLN A 111 -8.27 -11.28 1.54
N MET A 112 -7.17 -10.60 1.87
CA MET A 112 -6.87 -10.22 3.27
C MET A 112 -8.03 -9.47 3.92
N LYS A 113 -8.53 -8.41 3.25
CA LYS A 113 -9.67 -7.62 3.75
C LYS A 113 -10.92 -8.45 3.95
N LYS A 114 -11.23 -9.35 3.00
CA LYS A 114 -12.36 -10.28 3.10
C LYS A 114 -12.25 -11.20 4.32
N ASP A 115 -11.03 -11.61 4.66
CA ASP A 115 -10.75 -12.51 5.78
C ASP A 115 -10.53 -11.76 7.12
N GLY A 116 -10.83 -10.45 7.14
CA GLY A 116 -10.65 -9.60 8.34
C GLY A 116 -9.18 -9.35 8.70
N LYS A 117 -8.26 -9.61 7.76
CA LYS A 117 -6.83 -9.36 7.90
C LYS A 117 -6.48 -8.04 7.25
N ASN A 118 -5.89 -7.13 8.01
CA ASN A 118 -5.46 -5.84 7.46
C ASN A 118 -4.15 -5.32 8.04
N VAL A 119 -3.41 -6.16 8.76
CA VAL A 119 -2.06 -5.87 9.24
C VAL A 119 -1.09 -6.97 8.88
N VAL A 120 0.09 -6.61 8.38
CA VAL A 120 1.23 -7.51 8.19
C VAL A 120 2.39 -6.98 9.02
N ILE A 121 2.98 -7.83 9.86
CA ILE A 121 4.16 -7.47 10.65
C ILE A 121 5.30 -8.35 10.18
N ALA A 122 6.44 -7.76 9.88
CA ALA A 122 7.59 -8.51 9.40
C ALA A 122 8.90 -7.91 9.86
N THR A 123 9.94 -8.73 9.91
CA THR A 123 11.29 -8.33 10.34
C THR A 123 12.34 -8.99 9.45
N ALA A 124 13.51 -8.38 9.35
CA ALA A 124 14.64 -8.86 8.57
C ALA A 124 15.93 -8.77 9.40
N SER A 125 16.99 -9.38 8.87
CA SER A 125 18.34 -9.14 9.39
C SER A 125 18.72 -7.69 9.12
N SER A 126 19.25 -7.01 10.13
CA SER A 126 19.78 -5.65 9.98
C SER A 126 21.28 -5.67 9.74
N GLY A 127 21.86 -4.54 9.30
CA GLY A 127 23.31 -4.41 9.15
C GLY A 127 24.11 -4.72 10.42
N ASP A 128 23.50 -4.52 11.60
CA ASP A 128 24.08 -4.84 12.90
C ASP A 128 24.08 -6.34 13.20
N THR A 129 23.05 -7.06 12.72
CA THR A 129 22.90 -8.52 12.90
C THR A 129 22.56 -9.24 11.59
N PRO A 130 23.52 -9.33 10.66
CA PRO A 130 23.27 -9.78 9.28
C PRO A 130 22.79 -11.25 9.14
N ASP A 131 22.94 -12.07 10.20
CA ASP A 131 22.53 -13.47 10.21
C ASP A 131 21.38 -13.77 11.20
N LYS A 132 20.77 -12.75 11.82
CA LYS A 132 19.71 -12.96 12.83
C LYS A 132 18.42 -12.25 12.42
N VAL A 133 17.30 -12.88 12.75
CA VAL A 133 15.95 -12.35 12.51
C VAL A 133 15.11 -12.63 13.74
N PHE A 134 14.53 -11.59 14.34
CA PHE A 134 13.82 -11.67 15.61
C PHE A 134 12.31 -11.68 15.40
N THR A 135 11.72 -12.86 15.24
CA THR A 135 10.27 -13.01 15.02
C THR A 135 9.47 -13.20 16.31
N HIS A 136 10.14 -13.24 17.46
CA HIS A 136 9.56 -13.53 18.77
C HIS A 136 8.65 -14.77 18.77
N GLY A 137 9.15 -15.88 18.21
CA GLY A 137 8.46 -17.16 18.20
C GLY A 137 7.45 -17.34 17.06
N ASP A 138 7.57 -16.56 15.97
CA ASP A 138 6.75 -16.67 14.76
C ASP A 138 5.22 -16.56 15.03
N LEU A 139 4.81 -15.91 16.13
CA LEU A 139 3.40 -15.77 16.52
C LEU A 139 2.64 -14.81 15.62
N PHE A 140 3.22 -13.62 15.39
CA PHE A 140 2.62 -12.55 14.59
C PHE A 140 3.53 -12.02 13.48
N ILE A 141 4.84 -12.27 13.61
CA ILE A 141 5.86 -11.55 12.85
C ILE A 141 6.46 -12.50 11.82
N HIS A 142 6.40 -12.10 10.55
CA HIS A 142 6.98 -12.83 9.44
C HIS A 142 8.48 -12.56 9.32
N LYS A 143 9.23 -13.57 8.89
CA LYS A 143 10.58 -13.36 8.34
C LYS A 143 10.44 -12.78 6.95
N ILE A 144 11.10 -11.66 6.72
CA ILE A 144 11.25 -11.10 5.39
C ILE A 144 12.27 -11.93 4.60
N TYR A 145 11.99 -12.11 3.30
CA TYR A 145 12.86 -12.84 2.39
C TYR A 145 13.69 -11.95 1.45
N TRP A 146 13.53 -10.62 1.51
CA TRP A 146 14.43 -9.71 0.79
C TRP A 146 15.68 -9.48 1.62
N THR A 147 16.84 -9.77 1.02
CA THR A 147 18.14 -9.32 1.50
C THR A 147 18.26 -7.82 1.19
N ASP A 148 18.63 -6.99 2.17
CA ASP A 148 19.08 -5.63 1.90
C ASP A 148 20.26 -5.70 0.93
N ARG A 149 19.97 -5.41 -0.34
CA ARG A 149 21.00 -5.28 -1.36
C ARG A 149 21.24 -3.81 -1.55
N PRO A 150 22.34 -3.26 -1.02
CA PRO A 150 22.71 -1.89 -1.29
C PRO A 150 23.04 -1.76 -2.79
N ILE A 151 22.05 -1.33 -3.56
CA ILE A 151 22.19 -1.06 -5.00
C ILE A 151 22.14 0.46 -5.15
N LYS A 152 23.26 1.05 -5.58
CA LYS A 152 23.40 2.51 -5.75
C LYS A 152 23.15 3.27 -4.45
N GLU A 153 23.84 2.86 -3.38
CA GLU A 153 23.88 3.66 -2.15
C GLU A 153 24.25 5.10 -2.49
N PHE A 154 23.52 6.05 -1.91
CA PHE A 154 24.08 7.38 -1.72
C PHE A 154 25.33 7.22 -0.85
N THR A 155 26.39 8.00 -1.13
CA THR A 155 27.65 7.92 -0.37
C THR A 155 27.36 7.82 1.13
N PRO A 156 27.86 6.79 1.84
CA PRO A 156 27.51 6.54 3.23
C PRO A 156 27.66 7.80 4.08
N TYR A 157 26.68 8.04 4.97
CA TYR A 157 26.88 8.99 6.05
C TYR A 157 28.16 8.61 6.80
N PRO A 158 29.09 9.53 7.04
CA PRO A 158 30.20 9.26 7.93
C PRO A 158 29.63 8.84 9.29
N GLU A 159 30.03 7.67 9.81
CA GLU A 159 29.59 7.08 11.10
C GLU A 159 29.83 7.97 12.34
N PHE A 160 30.35 9.19 12.16
CA PHE A 160 30.75 10.15 13.19
C PHE A 160 30.05 11.49 13.00
N LEU A 161 28.72 11.54 12.90
CA LEU A 161 28.02 12.82 12.85
C LEU A 161 26.71 12.79 13.65
N ASP A 162 26.80 13.36 14.85
CA ASP A 162 25.72 14.20 15.38
C ASP A 162 25.19 15.09 14.25
N TYR A 163 23.87 15.14 14.14
CA TYR A 163 23.17 16.02 13.21
C TYR A 163 23.52 17.50 13.49
N ASP A 164 24.36 18.11 12.64
CA ASP A 164 24.69 19.56 12.62
C ASP A 164 24.04 20.25 11.42
N GLY A 165 22.75 19.97 11.19
CA GLY A 165 21.95 20.74 10.24
C GLY A 165 22.51 20.80 8.79
N PRO A 166 22.21 21.90 8.06
CA PRO A 166 22.23 21.93 6.59
C PRO A 166 23.61 22.03 5.92
N THR A 167 24.71 22.09 6.65
CA THR A 167 25.99 22.56 6.10
C THR A 167 27.10 21.52 5.96
N ARG A 168 26.89 20.23 6.27
CA ARG A 168 28.00 19.26 6.15
C ARG A 168 27.79 17.90 5.48
N VAL A 169 26.57 17.46 5.16
CA VAL A 169 26.27 16.30 4.29
C VAL A 169 24.78 16.33 3.95
N GLY A 170 24.41 15.86 2.75
CA GLY A 170 23.10 16.12 2.12
C GLY A 170 21.91 15.74 2.99
N VAL A 171 21.22 16.75 3.51
CA VAL A 171 19.91 16.56 4.15
C VAL A 171 18.88 16.33 3.05
N ILE A 172 18.10 15.26 3.15
CA ILE A 172 16.91 15.08 2.32
C ILE A 172 15.87 16.07 2.84
N THR A 173 15.65 17.15 2.08
CA THR A 173 14.62 18.14 2.37
C THR A 173 13.35 17.92 1.55
N ASP A 174 13.42 17.07 0.53
CA ASP A 174 12.34 16.77 -0.39
C ASP A 174 12.41 15.30 -0.85
N LEU A 175 11.48 14.48 -0.38
CA LEU A 175 11.35 13.06 -0.74
C LEU A 175 10.87 12.87 -2.19
N SER A 176 10.29 13.88 -2.83
CA SER A 176 9.90 13.81 -4.24
C SER A 176 11.12 13.66 -5.16
N ASP A 177 12.28 14.17 -4.78
CA ASP A 177 13.53 14.00 -5.54
C ASP A 177 13.95 12.53 -5.65
N MET A 178 13.68 11.72 -4.62
CA MET A 178 13.95 10.28 -4.65
C MET A 178 13.04 9.58 -5.69
N MET A 179 11.78 10.01 -5.80
CA MET A 179 10.83 9.48 -6.77
C MET A 179 11.27 9.74 -8.22
N LYS A 180 11.90 10.90 -8.49
CA LYS A 180 12.50 11.23 -9.80
C LYS A 180 13.58 10.21 -10.21
N CYS A 181 14.22 9.58 -9.23
CA CYS A 181 15.23 8.53 -9.41
C CYS A 181 14.66 7.10 -9.43
N ARG A 182 13.33 6.91 -9.49
CA ARG A 182 12.63 5.62 -9.38
C ARG A 182 12.80 4.92 -8.03
N ILE A 183 13.07 5.68 -6.97
CA ILE A 183 13.05 5.15 -5.61
C ILE A 183 11.61 5.21 -5.12
N GLU A 184 10.94 4.07 -5.06
CA GLU A 184 9.50 3.98 -4.75
C GLU A 184 9.20 3.83 -3.25
N PHE A 185 10.20 3.45 -2.45
CA PHE A 185 10.05 3.20 -1.02
C PHE A 185 11.21 3.84 -0.24
N PRO A 186 11.25 5.18 -0.12
CA PRO A 186 12.24 5.83 0.72
C PRO A 186 11.95 5.52 2.19
N ALA A 187 12.94 4.99 2.89
CA ALA A 187 12.93 4.83 4.34
C ALA A 187 13.88 5.87 4.94
N CYS A 188 13.43 6.59 5.95
CA CYS A 188 14.20 7.66 6.59
C CYS A 188 13.96 7.63 8.10
N ASP A 189 15.04 7.77 8.85
CA ASP A 189 14.97 8.01 10.30
C ASP A 189 14.67 9.48 10.59
N HIS A 190 14.13 9.74 11.78
CA HIS A 190 13.87 11.11 12.28
C HIS A 190 13.04 12.01 11.33
N VAL A 191 12.05 11.42 10.65
CA VAL A 191 11.11 12.15 9.81
C VAL A 191 10.24 13.11 10.62
N ASN A 192 9.90 14.25 10.03
CA ASN A 192 8.95 15.23 10.59
C ASN A 192 7.81 15.49 9.58
N PRO A 193 6.69 16.10 10.01
CA PRO A 193 5.55 16.35 9.13
C PRO A 193 5.90 17.11 7.85
N GLU A 194 6.80 18.10 7.90
CA GLU A 194 7.20 18.87 6.72
C GLU A 194 7.95 18.01 5.70
N LEU A 195 8.87 17.17 6.14
CA LEU A 195 9.56 16.23 5.24
C LEU A 195 8.59 15.21 4.65
N ILE A 196 7.69 14.63 5.46
CA ILE A 196 6.74 13.62 4.95
C ILE A 196 5.78 14.21 3.92
N LYS A 197 5.39 15.49 4.03
CA LYS A 197 4.51 16.15 3.04
C LYS A 197 5.08 16.08 1.63
N THR A 198 6.40 16.14 1.50
CA THR A 198 7.10 16.07 0.22
C THR A 198 7.07 14.67 -0.43
N ALA A 199 6.76 13.62 0.33
CA ALA A 199 6.63 12.25 -0.19
C ALA A 199 5.27 12.00 -0.86
N VAL A 200 4.25 12.78 -0.52
CA VAL A 200 2.96 12.70 -1.19
C VAL A 200 3.13 13.33 -2.57
N TYR A 201 2.63 12.68 -3.63
CA TYR A 201 2.67 13.22 -5.00
C TYR A 201 1.29 13.14 -5.68
N THR A 202 0.28 12.66 -4.97
CA THR A 202 -1.09 12.52 -5.47
C THR A 202 -1.93 13.71 -5.04
N TRP A 203 -2.90 13.52 -4.15
CA TRP A 203 -3.82 14.54 -3.66
C TRP A 203 -3.09 15.74 -3.06
N ALA A 204 -3.64 16.93 -3.34
CA ALA A 204 -3.25 18.15 -2.66
C ALA A 204 -3.69 18.12 -1.20
N GLU A 205 -3.17 19.05 -0.40
CA GLU A 205 -3.62 19.20 0.97
C GLU A 205 -5.12 19.53 1.00
N SER A 206 -5.87 18.81 1.84
CA SER A 206 -7.34 18.89 1.94
C SER A 206 -8.13 18.33 0.74
N GLU A 207 -7.46 17.65 -0.20
CA GLU A 207 -8.12 16.89 -1.27
C GLU A 207 -8.22 15.39 -0.93
N PRO A 208 -9.25 14.66 -1.43
CA PRO A 208 -10.37 15.17 -2.21
C PRO A 208 -11.29 16.06 -1.34
N SER A 209 -11.59 17.26 -1.83
CA SER A 209 -12.36 18.28 -1.07
C SER A 209 -13.83 17.87 -0.86
N VAL A 210 -14.30 16.89 -1.63
CA VAL A 210 -15.61 16.25 -1.50
C VAL A 210 -15.47 14.73 -1.59
N PRO A 211 -16.34 13.94 -0.94
CA PRO A 211 -16.35 12.49 -1.11
C PRO A 211 -16.46 12.10 -2.58
N LEU A 212 -15.57 11.21 -3.03
CA LEU A 212 -15.57 10.75 -4.41
C LEU A 212 -16.83 9.93 -4.71
N THR A 213 -17.47 10.23 -5.83
CA THR A 213 -18.61 9.49 -6.38
C THR A 213 -18.26 8.95 -7.75
N ARG A 214 -19.10 8.09 -8.33
CA ARG A 214 -18.91 7.59 -9.71
C ARG A 214 -18.79 8.70 -10.78
N ASN A 215 -19.26 9.91 -10.48
CA ASN A 215 -19.23 11.06 -11.39
C ASN A 215 -18.11 12.06 -11.05
N SER A 216 -17.21 11.74 -10.11
CA SER A 216 -16.11 12.64 -9.76
C SER A 216 -15.05 12.63 -10.86
N CYS A 217 -14.49 13.81 -11.16
CA CYS A 217 -13.42 13.99 -12.12
C CYS A 217 -12.16 14.48 -11.41
N VAL A 218 -11.00 13.98 -11.84
CA VAL A 218 -9.73 14.24 -11.16
C VAL A 218 -8.73 14.78 -12.17
N MET A 219 -8.09 15.89 -11.81
CA MET A 219 -7.05 16.54 -12.60
C MET A 219 -5.75 16.64 -11.81
N ILE A 220 -4.64 16.78 -12.53
CA ILE A 220 -3.38 17.27 -11.97
C ILE A 220 -3.32 18.78 -12.25
N SER A 221 -3.21 19.58 -11.19
CA SER A 221 -3.13 21.04 -11.28
C SER A 221 -1.73 21.48 -11.73
N SER A 222 -1.64 22.44 -12.64
CA SER A 222 -0.38 23.09 -12.99
C SER A 222 0.19 23.98 -11.88
N GLU A 223 -0.59 24.32 -10.85
CA GLU A 223 -0.16 25.24 -9.79
C GLU A 223 0.84 24.59 -8.82
N ASP A 224 0.59 23.33 -8.44
CA ASP A 224 1.38 22.60 -7.45
C ASP A 224 1.71 21.14 -7.87
N ASN A 225 1.24 20.72 -9.05
CA ASN A 225 1.38 19.37 -9.58
C ASN A 225 0.74 18.27 -8.73
N ARG A 226 -0.33 18.61 -7.98
CA ARG A 226 -1.11 17.67 -7.18
C ARG A 226 -2.48 17.37 -7.78
N TRP A 227 -3.12 16.34 -7.25
CA TRP A 227 -4.43 15.87 -7.70
C TRP A 227 -5.53 16.66 -6.99
N TYR A 228 -6.51 17.08 -7.76
CA TYR A 228 -7.69 17.81 -7.30
C TYR A 228 -8.95 17.18 -7.87
N VAL A 229 -10.04 17.24 -7.10
CA VAL A 229 -11.38 17.03 -7.63
C VAL A 229 -11.82 18.29 -8.37
N GLU A 230 -12.25 18.14 -9.62
CA GLU A 230 -12.65 19.28 -10.44
C GLU A 230 -13.97 19.00 -11.18
N GLY A 231 -14.66 20.07 -11.59
CA GLY A 231 -15.86 20.01 -12.41
C GLY A 231 -15.59 19.32 -13.75
N CYS A 232 -16.32 18.25 -14.04
CA CYS A 232 -16.14 17.44 -15.25
C CYS A 232 -16.36 18.19 -16.57
N GLU A 233 -17.05 19.35 -16.53
CA GLU A 233 -17.31 20.19 -17.71
C GLU A 233 -16.13 21.09 -18.09
N GLU A 234 -15.09 21.18 -17.25
CA GLU A 234 -13.91 21.99 -17.53
C GLU A 234 -13.13 21.46 -18.74
N GLU A 235 -12.61 22.36 -19.57
CA GLU A 235 -11.88 21.98 -20.79
C GLU A 235 -10.39 21.84 -20.53
N MET A 236 -9.92 20.59 -20.39
CA MET A 236 -8.50 20.27 -20.23
C MET A 236 -8.03 19.24 -21.24
N HIS A 237 -6.71 19.12 -21.38
CA HIS A 237 -6.11 18.00 -22.09
C HIS A 237 -6.20 16.71 -21.25
N TYR A 238 -6.02 15.56 -21.89
CA TYR A 238 -6.05 14.24 -21.26
C TYR A 238 -4.65 13.65 -21.13
N ALA A 239 -4.37 13.02 -20.01
CA ALA A 239 -3.11 12.32 -19.76
C ALA A 239 -3.08 10.98 -20.52
N CYS A 240 -2.30 10.94 -21.60
CA CYS A 240 -2.21 9.79 -22.49
C CYS A 240 -0.93 9.01 -22.21
N GLN A 241 -1.07 7.78 -21.71
CA GLN A 241 0.04 6.87 -21.44
C GLN A 241 0.25 5.91 -22.60
N ASN A 242 1.50 5.67 -22.99
CA ASN A 242 1.83 4.71 -24.03
C ASN A 242 1.49 3.28 -23.56
N ALA A 243 0.83 2.49 -24.42
CA ALA A 243 0.41 1.14 -24.10
C ALA A 243 1.57 0.15 -23.92
N ASN A 244 2.75 0.44 -24.50
CA ASN A 244 3.92 -0.43 -24.48
C ASN A 244 5.05 0.09 -23.56
N ASP A 245 5.08 1.39 -23.26
CA ASP A 245 6.01 1.98 -22.28
C ASP A 245 5.25 2.82 -21.24
N PRO A 246 5.03 2.31 -20.01
CA PRO A 246 4.26 3.03 -19.00
C PRO A 246 4.95 4.30 -18.46
N ASN A 247 6.20 4.58 -18.87
CA ASN A 247 6.92 5.81 -18.53
C ASN A 247 6.82 6.88 -19.61
N ASP A 248 6.28 6.54 -20.78
CA ASP A 248 6.07 7.46 -21.89
C ASP A 248 4.65 8.05 -21.82
N TRP A 249 4.60 9.37 -21.66
CA TRP A 249 3.38 10.15 -21.46
C TRP A 249 3.35 11.32 -22.43
N ILE A 250 2.17 11.58 -22.96
CA ILE A 250 1.87 12.76 -23.77
C ILE A 250 0.52 13.33 -23.34
N MET A 251 0.24 14.55 -23.76
CA MET A 251 -1.09 15.14 -23.67
C MET A 251 -1.87 14.85 -24.96
N SER A 252 -3.19 14.75 -24.86
CA SER A 252 -4.07 14.80 -26.04
C SER A 252 -3.85 16.10 -26.83
N GLU A 253 -4.06 16.06 -28.15
CA GLU A 253 -3.98 17.27 -28.98
C GLU A 253 -5.14 18.24 -28.68
N SER A 254 -6.35 17.71 -28.49
CA SER A 254 -7.55 18.48 -28.15
C SER A 254 -7.76 18.59 -26.65
N ARG A 255 -8.43 19.67 -26.26
CA ARG A 255 -9.00 19.87 -24.91
C ARG A 255 -10.48 19.50 -24.93
N GLY A 256 -11.02 19.09 -23.80
CA GLY A 256 -12.45 18.84 -23.64
C GLY A 256 -12.87 18.50 -22.21
N PRO A 257 -14.18 18.31 -22.01
CA PRO A 257 -14.75 17.88 -20.73
C PRO A 257 -14.36 16.44 -20.42
N TYR A 258 -14.19 16.11 -19.15
CA TYR A 258 -13.76 14.77 -18.73
C TYR A 258 -14.65 13.67 -19.33
N THR A 259 -14.03 12.72 -20.05
CA THR A 259 -14.72 11.60 -20.70
C THR A 259 -13.83 10.36 -20.71
N ILE A 260 -14.46 9.20 -20.49
CA ILE A 260 -13.81 7.88 -20.56
C ILE A 260 -14.29 7.04 -21.74
N THR A 261 -15.33 7.48 -22.46
CA THR A 261 -15.93 6.75 -23.57
C THR A 261 -15.41 7.19 -24.93
N GLU A 262 -14.85 8.40 -25.02
CA GLU A 262 -14.31 8.93 -26.27
C GLU A 262 -12.82 8.58 -26.45
N ILE A 263 -12.41 8.42 -27.70
CA ILE A 263 -11.00 8.20 -28.06
C ILE A 263 -10.31 9.57 -28.09
N VAL A 264 -9.76 9.98 -26.95
CA VAL A 264 -9.10 11.28 -26.77
C VAL A 264 -7.58 11.23 -26.98
N CYS A 265 -6.99 10.03 -26.89
CA CYS A 265 -5.56 9.81 -27.05
C CYS A 265 -5.21 9.31 -28.46
N PRO A 266 -4.03 9.66 -28.99
CA PRO A 266 -3.60 9.19 -30.30
C PRO A 266 -3.33 7.67 -30.30
N PRO A 267 -3.21 7.04 -31.49
CA PRO A 267 -2.92 5.62 -31.60
C PRO A 267 -1.70 5.21 -30.77
N SER A 268 -1.78 4.07 -30.10
CA SER A 268 -0.78 3.53 -29.15
C SER A 268 -0.77 4.15 -27.75
N TYR A 269 -1.56 5.18 -27.50
CA TYR A 269 -1.74 5.77 -26.17
C TYR A 269 -3.16 5.55 -25.63
N LYS A 270 -3.30 5.56 -24.31
CA LYS A 270 -4.58 5.40 -23.61
C LYS A 270 -4.71 6.44 -22.52
N PHE A 271 -5.93 6.93 -22.32
CA PHE A 271 -6.24 7.84 -21.22
C PHE A 271 -6.09 7.10 -19.88
N SER A 272 -5.15 7.56 -19.03
CA SER A 272 -4.65 6.78 -17.89
C SER A 272 -4.34 7.66 -16.68
N VAL A 273 -3.87 7.03 -15.60
CA VAL A 273 -3.45 7.66 -14.34
C VAL A 273 -2.02 7.20 -13.96
N PRO A 274 -1.15 8.07 -13.42
CA PRO A 274 0.16 7.64 -12.95
C PRO A 274 0.05 6.77 -11.69
N HIS A 275 0.64 5.58 -11.74
CA HIS A 275 0.56 4.58 -10.65
C HIS A 275 1.68 4.67 -9.59
N ASN A 276 2.70 5.50 -9.82
CA ASN A 276 3.80 5.73 -8.87
C ASN A 276 4.38 7.15 -9.05
N GLY A 277 5.20 7.59 -8.09
CA GLY A 277 5.77 8.94 -8.09
C GLY A 277 6.64 9.23 -9.31
N TYR A 278 7.36 8.22 -9.82
CA TYR A 278 8.17 8.39 -11.02
C TYR A 278 7.33 8.66 -12.28
N ARG A 279 6.24 7.90 -12.48
CA ARG A 279 5.31 8.10 -13.61
C ARG A 279 4.53 9.39 -13.47
N HIS A 280 4.21 9.79 -12.23
CA HIS A 280 3.64 11.11 -11.95
C HIS A 280 4.59 12.23 -12.42
N GLN A 281 5.89 12.12 -12.10
CA GLN A 281 6.89 13.06 -12.60
C GLN A 281 6.98 13.07 -14.14
N LYS A 282 6.93 11.91 -14.80
CA LYS A 282 6.93 11.83 -16.27
C LYS A 282 5.73 12.51 -16.90
N LEU A 283 4.56 12.39 -16.28
CA LEU A 283 3.36 13.10 -16.72
C LEU A 283 3.48 14.61 -16.50
N ILE A 284 4.03 15.08 -15.37
CA ILE A 284 4.29 16.51 -15.14
C ILE A 284 5.22 17.08 -16.21
N GLU A 285 6.29 16.37 -16.55
CA GLU A 285 7.23 16.76 -17.62
C GLU A 285 6.52 16.89 -18.97
N ALA A 286 5.64 15.94 -19.31
CA ALA A 286 4.84 15.98 -20.53
C ALA A 286 3.78 17.09 -20.52
N ALA A 287 3.21 17.39 -19.33
CA ALA A 287 2.19 18.41 -19.14
C ALA A 287 2.73 19.83 -19.28
N ASN A 288 4.03 20.02 -19.02
CA ASN A 288 4.78 21.27 -19.21
C ASN A 288 4.05 22.52 -18.66
N GLY A 289 3.58 22.43 -17.41
CA GLY A 289 2.88 23.52 -16.72
C GLY A 289 1.41 23.69 -17.12
N THR A 290 0.78 22.66 -17.70
CA THR A 290 -0.65 22.67 -18.04
C THR A 290 -1.42 21.69 -17.17
N SER A 291 -2.56 22.10 -16.62
CA SER A 291 -3.46 21.18 -15.92
C SER A 291 -4.01 20.11 -16.88
N VAL A 292 -4.12 18.88 -16.39
CA VAL A 292 -4.46 17.73 -17.24
C VAL A 292 -5.41 16.78 -16.52
N TRP A 293 -6.40 16.27 -17.25
CA TRP A 293 -7.26 15.20 -16.78
C TRP A 293 -6.45 13.91 -16.59
N ILE A 294 -6.75 13.16 -15.52
CA ILE A 294 -6.22 11.81 -15.30
C ILE A 294 -7.38 10.82 -15.16
N ASN A 295 -7.25 9.64 -15.74
CA ASN A 295 -8.32 8.64 -15.71
C ASN A 295 -8.36 7.93 -14.35
N TYR A 296 -8.97 8.58 -13.35
CA TYR A 296 -9.17 8.01 -12.02
C TYR A 296 -10.45 7.18 -11.90
N SER A 297 -11.29 7.16 -12.94
CA SER A 297 -12.60 6.50 -12.92
C SER A 297 -12.58 5.04 -12.44
N PRO A 298 -11.59 4.18 -12.82
CA PRO A 298 -11.53 2.80 -12.35
C PRO A 298 -11.44 2.62 -10.83
N TRP A 299 -11.09 3.67 -10.08
CA TRP A 299 -10.98 3.67 -8.62
C TRP A 299 -12.16 4.35 -7.92
N LEU A 300 -13.12 4.88 -8.67
CA LEU A 300 -14.29 5.54 -8.09
C LEU A 300 -15.30 4.51 -7.55
N PRO A 301 -16.03 4.83 -6.47
CA PRO A 301 -17.08 3.95 -5.96
C PRO A 301 -18.17 3.70 -6.99
N GLY A 302 -18.47 2.41 -7.25
CA GLY A 302 -19.52 2.01 -8.19
C GLY A 302 -19.14 2.21 -9.66
N TYR A 303 -17.85 2.19 -9.99
CA TYR A 303 -17.38 2.17 -11.38
C TYR A 303 -17.73 0.84 -12.05
N ASP A 304 -18.44 0.92 -13.17
CA ASP A 304 -18.68 -0.17 -14.11
C ASP A 304 -17.77 0.08 -15.33
N ASP A 305 -16.90 -0.87 -15.67
CA ASP A 305 -15.97 -0.73 -16.80
C ASP A 305 -16.75 -0.69 -18.13
N PRO A 306 -16.79 0.45 -18.85
CA PRO A 306 -17.53 0.55 -20.11
C PRO A 306 -16.98 -0.38 -21.20
N GLY A 307 -15.74 -0.86 -21.03
CA GLY A 307 -15.05 -1.76 -21.96
C GLY A 307 -15.17 -3.25 -21.60
N GLN A 308 -15.72 -3.60 -20.43
CA GLN A 308 -16.12 -4.97 -20.14
C GLN A 308 -17.57 -5.13 -20.59
N GLU A 309 -17.80 -5.80 -21.73
CA GLU A 309 -19.04 -6.58 -21.86
C GLU A 309 -19.19 -7.35 -20.55
N ALA A 310 -20.34 -7.20 -19.89
CA ALA A 310 -20.62 -7.84 -18.62
C ALA A 310 -20.13 -9.28 -18.69
N LEU A 311 -19.05 -9.59 -17.96
CA LEU A 311 -18.68 -10.96 -17.70
C LEU A 311 -19.88 -11.52 -16.94
N THR A 312 -20.75 -12.19 -17.70
CA THR A 312 -21.86 -12.94 -17.13
C THR A 312 -21.24 -13.84 -16.08
N THR A 313 -21.70 -13.69 -14.84
CA THR A 313 -21.27 -14.49 -13.69
C THR A 313 -21.71 -15.95 -13.80
N GLU A 314 -21.90 -16.47 -15.01
CA GLU A 314 -22.03 -17.90 -15.25
C GLU A 314 -20.61 -18.46 -15.31
N ASP A 315 -20.14 -18.89 -14.15
CA ASP A 315 -18.99 -19.76 -14.01
C ASP A 315 -19.16 -20.98 -14.95
N PRO A 316 -18.21 -21.30 -15.84
CA PRO A 316 -18.30 -22.47 -16.71
C PRO A 316 -18.45 -23.78 -15.93
N SER A 317 -18.15 -23.77 -14.62
CA SER A 317 -18.36 -24.92 -13.72
C SER A 317 -19.84 -25.15 -13.35
N ASP A 318 -20.71 -24.14 -13.42
CA ASP A 318 -22.15 -24.30 -13.17
C ASP A 318 -22.88 -25.00 -14.34
N ALA A 319 -22.36 -24.88 -15.56
CA ALA A 319 -22.89 -25.60 -16.72
C ALA A 319 -22.67 -27.12 -16.61
N THR A 320 -21.57 -27.55 -15.98
CA THR A 320 -21.28 -28.97 -15.75
C THR A 320 -22.12 -29.58 -14.63
N ASP A 321 -22.46 -28.82 -13.59
CA ASP A 321 -23.25 -29.33 -12.46
C ASP A 321 -24.75 -29.43 -12.80
N MET A 322 -25.25 -28.54 -13.67
CA MET A 322 -26.61 -28.62 -14.19
C MET A 322 -26.82 -29.85 -15.10
N GLN A 323 -25.84 -30.21 -15.94
CA GLN A 323 -25.95 -31.42 -16.77
C GLN A 323 -25.87 -32.72 -15.95
N LEU A 324 -25.05 -32.76 -14.89
CA LEU A 324 -24.94 -33.93 -14.02
C LEU A 324 -26.23 -34.13 -13.20
N SER A 325 -26.81 -33.05 -12.68
CA SER A 325 -28.08 -33.08 -11.94
C SER A 325 -29.26 -33.52 -12.80
N ILE A 326 -29.32 -33.09 -14.07
CA ILE A 326 -30.36 -33.50 -15.03
C ILE A 326 -30.19 -34.97 -15.42
N MET A 327 -28.95 -35.44 -15.68
CA MET A 327 -28.69 -36.85 -15.99
C MET A 327 -29.00 -37.78 -14.82
N VAL A 328 -28.64 -37.41 -13.58
CA VAL A 328 -28.94 -38.20 -12.39
C VAL A 328 -30.45 -38.27 -12.16
N ARG A 329 -31.20 -37.16 -12.33
CA ARG A 329 -32.67 -37.16 -12.20
C ARG A 329 -33.37 -37.98 -13.28
N LEU A 330 -32.87 -37.98 -14.52
CA LEU A 330 -33.38 -38.82 -15.60
C LEU A 330 -33.08 -40.32 -15.38
N LEU A 331 -31.89 -40.67 -14.87
CA LEU A 331 -31.57 -42.06 -14.52
C LEU A 331 -32.45 -42.58 -13.38
N PHE A 332 -32.69 -41.78 -12.33
CA PHE A 332 -33.59 -42.17 -11.23
C PHE A 332 -35.05 -42.32 -11.69
N ALA A 333 -35.53 -41.48 -12.61
CA ALA A 333 -36.88 -41.60 -13.16
C ALA A 333 -37.08 -42.88 -14.00
N VAL A 334 -36.05 -43.29 -14.77
CA VAL A 334 -36.11 -44.53 -15.57
C VAL A 334 -36.03 -45.79 -14.70
N ILE A 335 -35.27 -45.76 -13.61
CA ILE A 335 -35.17 -46.89 -12.65
C ILE A 335 -36.48 -47.05 -11.84
N LEU A 336 -37.14 -45.95 -11.45
CA LEU A 336 -38.46 -46.01 -10.81
C LEU A 336 -39.58 -46.46 -11.76
N ALA A 337 -39.53 -46.06 -13.03
CA ALA A 337 -40.52 -46.48 -14.02
C ALA A 337 -40.41 -47.98 -14.38
N THR A 338 -39.20 -48.54 -14.35
CA THR A 338 -38.97 -49.97 -14.66
C THR A 338 -39.27 -50.90 -13.47
N THR A 339 -39.17 -50.42 -12.23
CA THR A 339 -39.55 -51.19 -11.03
C THR A 339 -41.05 -51.22 -10.75
N LEU A 340 -41.82 -50.27 -11.30
CA LEU A 340 -43.29 -50.24 -11.23
C LEU A 340 -44.01 -51.07 -12.32
N ILE A 341 -43.29 -51.62 -13.31
CA ILE A 341 -43.86 -52.44 -14.40
C ILE A 341 -43.72 -53.95 -14.13
N THR A 342 -43.05 -54.35 -13.06
CA THR A 342 -42.98 -55.74 -12.61
C THR A 342 -43.36 -55.86 -11.14
N TYR A 343 -44.66 -55.78 -10.83
CA TYR A 343 -45.34 -56.52 -9.75
C TYR A 343 -46.85 -56.54 -10.01
#